data_AF-A0A7C6YSK6-F1
#
_entry.id   AF-A0A7C6YSK6-F1
#
_cell.length_a   1.000
_cell.length_b   1.000
_cell.length_c   1.000
_cell.angle_alpha   90.00
_cell.angle_beta   90.00
_cell.angle_gamma   90.00
#
_symmetry.space_group_name_H-M   'P 1'
#
loop_
_entity.id
_entity.type
_entity.pdbx_description
1 polymer ?
#
loop_
_entity_poly.entity_id
_entity_poly.type
_entity_poly.pdbx_seq_one_letter_code
_entity_poly.pdbx_strand_id
1 'polypeptide(L)'
;MSPIKNKLLKDFKVNFVKDMGGNYLVINIPPQQKRVLHQLEIINRNLPVGIIPIETREINNQTMLYYRLNSYLSLSYYLEREAISGEELITILDEIVHILMQSKNYLLSASSFLLHPDYIYLNAGRQEVFLLYLPVKLPGSVNENFRKLFKKAASFCADSPQSLVTYSEEQLFNLQGFREEVMKMKLSVFKKGKKTKEKAKPFCLEPEVSLSGELPNEAEAKTSFLKRLTLKQKVMVGFGLFQIIISVVLLLLSPWLNSLGTTLTTYGGLVLLIMAINLLLLRFLSLKYPYFKL
;
A
#
# COMPACT_ATOMS: atom_id res chain seq x y z
N MET A 1 -13.06 3.95 27.70
CA MET A 1 -11.82 3.22 27.35
C MET A 1 -12.21 1.77 27.06
N SER A 2 -12.15 1.32 25.81
CA SER A 2 -12.80 0.07 25.36
C SER A 2 -12.17 -1.20 25.99
N PRO A 3 -12.99 -2.14 26.52
CA PRO A 3 -12.52 -3.37 27.18
C PRO A 3 -11.77 -4.36 26.26
N ILE A 4 -11.79 -4.13 24.94
CA ILE A 4 -11.16 -5.02 23.95
C ILE A 4 -9.63 -4.80 23.86
N LYS A 5 -9.13 -3.61 24.22
CA LYS A 5 -7.69 -3.25 24.21
C LYS A 5 -6.80 -4.27 24.93
N ASN A 6 -7.33 -5.01 25.91
CA ASN A 6 -6.55 -5.93 26.73
C ASN A 6 -6.58 -7.40 26.30
N LYS A 7 -7.50 -7.87 25.44
CA LYS A 7 -7.65 -9.34 25.24
C LYS A 7 -6.58 -9.96 24.34
N LEU A 8 -6.10 -9.24 23.31
CA LEU A 8 -5.07 -9.71 22.39
C LEU A 8 -3.65 -9.59 22.93
N LEU A 9 -3.46 -8.66 23.87
CA LEU A 9 -2.17 -8.31 24.45
C LEU A 9 -2.20 -8.48 25.97
N LYS A 10 -2.95 -9.46 26.51
CA LYS A 10 -3.09 -9.67 27.96
C LYS A 10 -1.75 -9.77 28.69
N ASP A 11 -0.76 -10.35 28.02
CA ASP A 11 0.57 -10.60 28.57
C ASP A 11 1.53 -9.41 28.36
N PHE A 12 1.06 -8.34 27.72
CA PHE A 12 1.87 -7.17 27.37
C PHE A 12 1.28 -5.91 27.98
N LYS A 13 2.15 -5.03 28.48
CA LYS A 13 1.73 -3.71 28.91
C LYS A 13 1.76 -2.77 27.71
N VAL A 14 0.59 -2.26 27.32
CA VAL A 14 0.43 -1.30 26.22
C VAL A 14 0.14 0.08 26.79
N ASN A 15 0.96 1.07 26.46
CA ASN A 15 0.78 2.45 26.89
C ASN A 15 0.71 3.37 25.67
N PHE A 16 -0.14 4.39 25.73
CA PHE A 16 -0.12 5.49 24.77
C PHE A 16 0.58 6.66 25.44
N VAL A 17 1.72 7.06 24.89
CA VAL A 17 2.55 8.13 25.43
C VAL A 17 2.49 9.32 24.48
N LYS A 18 2.16 10.49 25.01
CA LYS A 18 2.22 11.76 24.29
C LYS A 18 3.28 12.62 24.95
N ASP A 19 4.30 12.99 24.18
CA ASP A 19 5.41 13.83 24.63
C ASP A 19 5.76 14.85 23.52
N MET A 20 6.72 15.75 23.77
CA MET A 20 7.20 16.74 22.79
C MET A 20 7.66 16.09 21.47
N GLY A 21 8.17 14.86 21.54
CA GLY A 21 8.59 14.08 20.38
C GLY A 21 7.44 13.45 19.55
N GLY A 22 6.18 13.57 19.98
CA GLY A 22 5.01 13.06 19.27
C GLY A 22 4.12 12.09 20.06
N ASN A 23 3.23 11.43 19.33
CA ASN A 23 2.32 10.41 19.87
C ASN A 23 2.94 9.03 19.63
N TYR A 24 3.06 8.22 20.67
CA TYR A 24 3.65 6.88 20.59
C TYR A 24 2.70 5.83 21.19
N LEU A 25 2.62 4.68 20.54
CA LEU A 25 2.22 3.44 21.19
C LEU A 25 3.49 2.76 21.71
N VAL A 26 3.50 2.39 22.98
CA VAL A 26 4.61 1.70 23.62
C VAL A 26 4.12 0.34 24.09
N ILE A 27 4.77 -0.73 23.61
CA ILE A 27 4.50 -2.11 24.02
C ILE A 27 5.70 -2.63 24.80
N ASN A 28 5.49 -2.99 26.06
CA ASN A 28 6.52 -3.63 26.87
C ASN A 28 6.47 -5.14 26.65
N ILE A 29 7.59 -5.70 26.23
CA ILE A 29 7.77 -7.14 26.10
C ILE A 29 8.35 -7.68 27.40
N PRO A 30 7.64 -8.59 28.10
CA PRO A 30 8.15 -9.18 29.33
C PRO A 30 9.40 -10.05 29.06
N PRO A 31 10.38 -10.11 29.99
CA PRO A 31 11.63 -10.83 29.78
C PRO A 31 11.45 -12.34 29.50
N GLN A 32 10.36 -12.93 29.99
CA GLN A 32 10.04 -14.35 29.80
C GLN A 32 9.65 -14.68 28.36
N GLN A 33 9.33 -13.68 27.55
CA GLN A 33 8.88 -13.89 26.18
C GLN A 33 10.05 -13.89 25.22
N LYS A 34 10.24 -15.04 24.55
CA LYS A 34 11.29 -15.19 23.55
C LYS A 34 11.00 -14.28 22.35
N ARG A 35 11.84 -13.25 22.19
CA ARG A 35 11.83 -12.35 21.04
C ARG A 35 12.56 -13.00 19.86
N VAL A 36 12.12 -12.68 18.65
CA VAL A 36 12.83 -13.05 17.43
C VAL A 36 13.69 -11.87 16.99
N LEU A 37 14.87 -11.71 17.60
CA LEU A 37 15.75 -10.55 17.39
C LEU A 37 16.04 -10.25 15.90
N HIS A 38 16.23 -11.30 15.10
CA HIS A 38 16.40 -11.19 13.65
C HIS A 38 15.25 -10.42 12.95
N GLN A 39 14.01 -10.55 13.39
CA GLN A 39 12.87 -9.84 12.78
C GLN A 39 12.94 -8.32 13.04
N LEU A 40 13.43 -7.91 14.23
CA LEU A 40 13.69 -6.50 14.52
C LEU A 40 14.82 -5.96 13.66
N GLU A 41 15.89 -6.74 13.46
CA GLU A 41 16.99 -6.35 12.57
C GLU A 41 16.53 -6.11 11.13
N ILE A 42 15.67 -6.99 10.60
CA ILE A 42 15.09 -6.82 9.26
C ILE A 42 14.31 -5.50 9.18
N ILE A 43 13.41 -5.26 10.14
CA ILE A 43 12.56 -4.07 10.16
C ILE A 43 13.40 -2.80 10.27
N ASN A 44 14.45 -2.82 11.09
CA ASN A 44 15.31 -1.66 11.32
C ASN A 44 16.24 -1.37 10.13
N ARG A 45 16.69 -2.40 9.40
CA ARG A 45 17.59 -2.25 8.25
C ARG A 45 16.85 -1.91 6.95
N ASN A 46 15.69 -2.53 6.73
CA ASN A 46 14.89 -2.36 5.53
C ASN A 46 13.40 -2.51 5.85
N LEU A 47 12.78 -1.41 6.25
CA LEU A 47 11.37 -1.38 6.65
C LEU A 47 10.47 -1.84 5.48
N PRO A 48 9.77 -2.97 5.63
CA PRO A 48 8.82 -3.40 4.61
C PRO A 48 7.63 -2.43 4.51
N VAL A 49 7.08 -2.28 3.31
CA VAL A 49 5.90 -1.43 3.07
C VAL A 49 4.72 -1.92 3.90
N GLY A 50 3.97 -0.98 4.46
CA GLY A 50 2.78 -1.26 5.26
C GLY A 50 3.08 -1.72 6.69
N ILE A 51 4.33 -1.56 7.17
CA ILE A 51 4.70 -1.79 8.57
C ILE A 51 5.05 -0.46 9.22
N ILE A 52 4.55 -0.24 10.44
CA ILE A 52 4.95 0.92 11.24
C ILE A 52 6.38 0.71 11.77
N PRO A 53 7.31 1.67 11.59
CA PRO A 53 8.66 1.58 12.12
C PRO A 53 8.69 1.28 13.63
N ILE A 54 9.69 0.49 14.04
CA ILE A 54 9.84 0.06 15.44
C ILE A 54 11.11 0.68 16.02
N GLU A 55 10.97 1.54 17.02
CA GLU A 55 12.08 1.98 17.85
C GLU A 55 12.19 1.06 19.07
N THR A 56 13.30 0.33 19.22
CA THR A 56 13.51 -0.56 20.38
C THR A 56 14.31 0.17 21.45
N ARG A 57 13.84 0.12 22.71
CA ARG A 57 14.58 0.62 23.88
C ARG A 57 14.66 -0.46 24.94
N GLU A 58 15.82 -0.61 25.56
CA GLU A 58 16.01 -1.50 26.70
C GLU A 58 16.15 -0.61 27.95
N ILE A 59 15.23 -0.76 28.91
CA ILE A 59 15.21 0.00 30.17
C ILE A 59 14.94 -0.98 31.29
N ASN A 60 15.80 -1.02 32.32
CA ASN A 60 15.65 -1.92 33.48
C ASN A 60 15.43 -3.39 33.10
N ASN A 61 16.20 -3.89 32.13
CA ASN A 61 16.08 -5.26 31.60
C ASN A 61 14.72 -5.59 30.94
N GLN A 62 13.93 -4.56 30.60
CA GLN A 62 12.70 -4.70 29.83
C GLN A 62 12.85 -4.07 28.46
N THR A 63 12.39 -4.80 27.45
CA THR A 63 12.35 -4.32 26.08
C THR A 63 11.05 -3.58 25.85
N MET A 64 11.17 -2.32 25.44
CA MET A 64 10.04 -1.48 25.06
C MET A 64 10.11 -1.21 23.56
N LEU A 65 9.01 -1.49 22.87
CA LEU A 65 8.84 -1.19 21.45
C LEU A 65 7.99 0.05 21.30
N TYR A 66 8.57 1.08 20.67
CA TYR A 66 7.95 2.36 20.43
C TYR A 66 7.51 2.45 18.96
N TYR A 67 6.24 2.75 18.75
CA TYR A 67 5.64 2.99 17.44
C TYR A 67 5.14 4.42 17.39
N ARG A 68 5.70 5.24 16.49
CA ARG A 68 5.31 6.65 16.33
C ARG A 68 4.01 6.75 15.51
N LEU A 69 3.00 7.42 16.07
CA LEU A 69 1.63 7.46 15.56
C LEU A 69 1.21 8.82 14.97
N ASN A 70 2.09 9.83 14.91
CA ASN A 70 1.73 11.22 14.57
C ASN A 70 0.95 11.42 13.25
N SER A 71 1.21 10.59 12.24
CA SER A 71 0.63 10.73 10.90
C SER A 71 -0.43 9.67 10.60
N TYR A 72 -0.87 8.95 11.64
CA TYR A 72 -1.65 7.74 11.52
C TYR A 72 -2.99 7.86 12.25
N LEU A 73 -4.04 7.39 11.61
CA LEU A 73 -5.39 7.27 12.18
C LEU A 73 -5.69 5.80 12.43
N SER A 74 -6.16 5.39 13.62
CA SER A 74 -6.51 3.98 13.83
C SER A 74 -7.71 3.59 13.00
N LEU A 75 -7.72 2.34 12.51
CA LEU A 75 -8.83 1.80 11.72
C LEU A 75 -10.13 1.77 12.55
N SER A 76 -10.05 1.48 13.86
CA SER A 76 -11.23 1.56 14.74
C SER A 76 -11.85 2.95 14.75
N TYR A 77 -11.04 3.99 14.91
CA TYR A 77 -11.53 5.36 14.94
C TYR A 77 -12.14 5.77 13.60
N TYR A 78 -11.53 5.33 12.50
CA TYR A 78 -12.04 5.57 11.17
C TYR A 78 -13.41 4.89 10.94
N LEU A 79 -13.54 3.60 11.28
CA LEU A 79 -14.78 2.84 11.14
C LEU A 79 -15.92 3.32 12.06
N GLU A 80 -15.60 3.87 13.23
CA GLU A 80 -16.60 4.36 14.19
C GLU A 80 -17.18 5.73 13.81
N ARG A 81 -16.47 6.53 13.01
CA ARG A 81 -16.85 7.91 12.70
C ARG A 81 -17.32 8.14 11.29
N GLU A 82 -16.76 7.40 10.34
CA GLU A 82 -17.08 7.55 8.93
C GLU A 82 -18.00 6.41 8.49
N ALA A 83 -19.03 6.74 7.70
CA ALA A 83 -19.81 5.72 7.02
C ALA A 83 -18.95 5.10 5.92
N ILE A 84 -18.37 3.94 6.20
CA ILE A 84 -17.53 3.23 5.24
C ILE A 84 -18.39 2.46 4.23
N SER A 85 -18.09 2.62 2.95
CA SER A 85 -18.70 1.82 1.89
C SER A 85 -18.09 0.41 1.82
N GLY A 86 -18.85 -0.54 1.28
CA GLY A 86 -18.36 -1.90 1.07
C GLY A 86 -17.11 -1.96 0.21
N GLU A 87 -17.00 -1.13 -0.82
CA GLU A 87 -15.82 -1.06 -1.70
C GLU A 87 -14.57 -0.55 -0.97
N GLU A 88 -14.73 0.46 -0.12
CA GLU A 88 -13.65 1.03 0.67
C GLU A 88 -13.17 0.04 1.74
N LEU A 89 -14.11 -0.62 2.42
CA LEU A 89 -13.79 -1.70 3.37
C LEU A 89 -13.01 -2.82 2.69
N ILE A 90 -13.47 -3.30 1.52
CA ILE A 90 -12.74 -4.33 0.75
C ILE A 90 -11.33 -3.85 0.39
N THR A 91 -11.19 -2.59 -0.02
CA THR A 91 -9.90 -2.03 -0.42
C THR A 91 -8.90 -2.07 0.74
N ILE A 92 -9.32 -1.61 1.92
CA ILE A 92 -8.50 -1.67 3.14
C ILE A 92 -8.14 -3.12 3.48
N LEU A 93 -9.10 -4.04 3.45
CA LEU A 93 -8.88 -5.45 3.79
C LEU A 93 -7.96 -6.18 2.79
N ASP A 94 -8.11 -5.91 1.49
CA ASP A 94 -7.24 -6.45 0.43
C ASP A 94 -5.80 -5.94 0.60
N GLU A 95 -5.62 -4.68 1.01
CA GLU A 95 -4.29 -4.14 1.34
C GLU A 95 -3.68 -4.79 2.58
N ILE A 96 -4.47 -5.02 3.64
CA ILE A 96 -4.03 -5.77 4.82
C ILE A 96 -3.55 -7.18 4.42
N VAL A 97 -4.37 -7.90 3.64
CA VAL A 97 -4.03 -9.24 3.12
C VAL A 97 -2.75 -9.18 2.29
N HIS A 98 -2.61 -8.16 1.45
CA HIS A 98 -1.40 -7.97 0.65
C HIS A 98 -0.15 -7.84 1.53
N ILE A 99 -0.17 -6.96 2.55
CA ILE A 99 0.95 -6.77 3.47
C ILE A 99 1.29 -8.10 4.18
N LEU A 100 0.28 -8.81 4.68
CA LEU A 100 0.46 -10.11 5.34
C LEU A 100 1.09 -11.15 4.40
N MET A 101 0.63 -11.25 3.15
CA MET A 101 1.17 -12.19 2.18
C MET A 101 2.59 -11.82 1.73
N GLN A 102 2.93 -10.52 1.67
CA GLN A 102 4.27 -10.06 1.31
C GLN A 102 5.28 -10.21 2.46
N SER A 103 4.83 -10.23 3.71
CA SER A 103 5.71 -10.31 4.89
C SER A 103 6.68 -11.50 4.86
N LYS A 104 6.25 -12.65 4.29
CA LYS A 104 7.09 -13.84 4.13
C LYS A 104 8.33 -13.59 3.26
N ASN A 105 8.24 -12.68 2.28
CA ASN A 105 9.34 -12.33 1.38
C ASN A 105 10.46 -11.56 2.12
N TYR A 106 10.14 -11.05 3.30
CA TYR A 106 11.06 -10.37 4.22
C TYR A 106 11.43 -11.26 5.41
N LEU A 107 11.13 -12.56 5.38
CA LEU A 107 11.34 -13.49 6.50
C LEU A 107 10.59 -13.09 7.79
N LEU A 108 9.53 -12.29 7.65
CA LEU A 108 8.65 -11.92 8.74
C LEU A 108 7.48 -12.90 8.81
N SER A 109 7.12 -13.29 10.04
CA SER A 109 5.93 -14.12 10.28
C SER A 109 4.66 -13.30 10.16
N ALA A 110 3.74 -13.70 9.27
CA ALA A 110 2.42 -13.08 9.16
C ALA A 110 1.57 -13.21 10.45
N SER A 111 1.88 -14.20 11.30
CA SER A 111 1.19 -14.38 12.59
C SER A 111 1.67 -13.42 13.68
N SER A 112 2.72 -12.64 13.42
CA SER A 112 3.29 -11.66 14.34
C SER A 112 2.74 -10.24 14.13
N PHE A 113 1.74 -10.07 13.26
CA PHE A 113 1.02 -8.80 13.09
C PHE A 113 -0.17 -8.69 14.04
N LEU A 114 -0.40 -7.49 14.59
CA LEU A 114 -1.55 -7.21 15.44
C LEU A 114 -2.80 -6.93 14.60
N LEU A 115 -3.56 -7.98 14.30
CA LEU A 115 -4.77 -7.91 13.48
C LEU A 115 -6.01 -7.55 14.30
N HIS A 116 -6.09 -6.27 14.68
CA HIS A 116 -7.24 -5.70 15.35
C HIS A 116 -7.40 -4.23 14.94
N PRO A 117 -8.63 -3.69 14.79
CA PRO A 117 -8.83 -2.32 14.31
C PRO A 117 -8.11 -1.23 15.13
N ASP A 118 -7.86 -1.45 16.43
CA ASP A 118 -7.11 -0.52 17.29
C ASP A 118 -5.59 -0.49 17.03
N TYR A 119 -5.06 -1.50 16.35
CA TYR A 119 -3.62 -1.66 16.06
C TYR A 119 -3.33 -1.65 14.55
N ILE A 120 -4.32 -1.30 13.75
CA ILE A 120 -4.20 -1.07 12.31
C ILE A 120 -4.42 0.40 12.08
N TYR A 121 -3.62 0.99 11.22
CA TYR A 121 -3.59 2.42 11.01
C TYR A 121 -3.69 2.76 9.53
N LEU A 122 -4.30 3.91 9.26
CA LEU A 122 -4.43 4.51 7.95
C LEU A 122 -3.62 5.81 7.92
N ASN A 123 -2.95 6.08 6.80
CA ASN A 123 -2.35 7.39 6.59
C ASN A 123 -3.44 8.42 6.29
N ALA A 124 -3.49 9.49 7.08
CA ALA A 124 -4.51 10.54 7.02
C ALA A 124 -4.64 11.23 5.64
N GLY A 125 -3.63 11.12 4.77
CA GLY A 125 -3.65 11.75 3.44
C GLY A 125 -3.73 10.82 2.23
N ARG A 126 -3.62 9.49 2.40
CA ARG A 126 -3.40 8.56 1.25
C ARG A 126 -4.20 7.26 1.26
N GLN A 127 -4.96 6.99 2.32
CA GLN A 127 -5.65 5.70 2.52
C GLN A 127 -4.72 4.47 2.43
N GLU A 128 -3.43 4.66 2.67
CA GLU A 128 -2.47 3.56 2.76
C GLU A 128 -2.60 2.89 4.14
N VAL A 129 -2.54 1.57 4.16
CA VAL A 129 -2.66 0.76 5.38
C VAL A 129 -1.29 0.50 6.00
N PHE A 130 -1.22 0.63 7.32
CA PHE A 130 -0.05 0.34 8.13
C PHE A 130 -0.41 -0.58 9.29
N LEU A 131 0.38 -1.64 9.45
CA LEU A 131 0.20 -2.66 10.47
C LEU A 131 1.31 -2.55 11.52
N LEU A 132 0.94 -2.80 12.78
CA LEU A 132 1.94 -3.06 13.81
C LEU A 132 2.45 -4.49 13.71
N TYR A 133 3.77 -4.60 13.70
CA TYR A 133 4.48 -5.86 13.83
C TYR A 133 5.00 -6.02 15.25
N LEU A 134 4.73 -7.16 15.88
CA LEU A 134 5.22 -7.52 17.21
C LEU A 134 6.08 -8.79 17.10
N PRO A 135 7.42 -8.71 17.32
CA PRO A 135 8.38 -9.80 17.05
C PRO A 135 8.36 -10.92 18.12
N VAL A 136 7.15 -11.38 18.43
CA VAL A 136 6.83 -12.42 19.40
C VAL A 136 5.76 -13.33 18.82
N LYS A 137 5.56 -14.49 19.45
CA LYS A 137 4.47 -15.40 19.08
C LYS A 137 3.16 -14.88 19.66
N LEU A 138 2.26 -14.45 18.79
CA LEU A 138 0.89 -14.10 19.14
C LEU A 138 -0.02 -15.35 19.16
N PRO A 139 -1.12 -15.33 19.92
CA PRO A 139 -2.10 -16.42 19.91
C PRO A 139 -2.91 -16.45 18.61
N GLY A 140 -3.29 -17.67 18.19
CA GLY A 140 -4.09 -17.91 16.99
C GLY A 140 -3.30 -17.88 15.69
N SER A 141 -3.87 -18.48 14.64
CA SER A 141 -3.29 -18.40 13.30
C SER A 141 -3.56 -17.04 12.64
N VAL A 142 -2.75 -16.66 11.65
CA VAL A 142 -2.99 -15.44 10.86
C VAL A 142 -4.39 -15.44 10.21
N ASN A 143 -4.86 -16.60 9.73
CA ASN A 143 -6.18 -16.75 9.12
C ASN A 143 -7.30 -16.48 10.13
N GLU A 144 -7.22 -17.06 11.33
CA GLU A 144 -8.20 -16.82 12.39
C GLU A 144 -8.24 -15.36 12.84
N ASN A 145 -7.07 -14.75 13.01
CA ASN A 145 -6.97 -13.37 13.47
C ASN A 145 -7.48 -12.40 12.40
N PHE A 146 -7.18 -12.66 11.12
CA PHE A 146 -7.75 -11.90 10.01
C PHE A 146 -9.28 -12.12 9.88
N ARG A 147 -9.78 -13.34 10.05
CA ARG A 147 -11.24 -13.63 10.07
C ARG A 147 -11.95 -12.81 11.14
N LYS A 148 -11.39 -12.75 12.35
CA LYS A 148 -11.95 -11.95 13.46
C LYS A 148 -11.94 -10.46 13.13
N LEU A 149 -10.84 -9.96 12.55
CA LEU A 149 -10.72 -8.58 12.08
C LEU A 149 -11.79 -8.26 11.03
N PHE A 150 -11.93 -9.11 10.01
CA PHE A 150 -12.92 -8.95 8.95
C PHE A 150 -14.33 -8.84 9.52
N LYS A 151 -14.75 -9.80 10.35
CA LYS A 151 -16.09 -9.79 10.97
C LYS A 151 -16.35 -8.52 11.78
N LYS A 152 -15.34 -8.07 12.53
CA LYS A 152 -15.44 -6.84 13.31
C LYS A 152 -15.52 -5.60 12.43
N ALA A 153 -14.79 -5.55 11.31
CA ALA A 153 -14.85 -4.41 10.40
C ALA A 153 -16.16 -4.39 9.60
N ALA A 154 -16.62 -5.56 9.15
CA ALA A 154 -17.88 -5.72 8.43
C ALA A 154 -19.10 -5.30 9.26
N SER A 155 -19.07 -5.43 10.60
CA SER A 155 -20.18 -4.97 11.45
C SER A 155 -20.38 -3.44 11.44
N PHE A 156 -19.39 -2.66 10.99
CA PHE A 156 -19.51 -1.21 10.81
C PHE A 156 -20.00 -0.81 9.41
N CYS A 157 -20.14 -1.77 8.48
CA CYS A 157 -20.44 -1.54 7.08
C CYS A 157 -21.79 -2.18 6.72
N ALA A 158 -22.80 -1.34 6.47
CA ALA A 158 -24.16 -1.82 6.16
C ALA A 158 -24.24 -2.54 4.81
N ASP A 159 -23.42 -2.13 3.84
CA ASP A 159 -23.35 -2.66 2.48
C ASP A 159 -22.20 -3.67 2.30
N SER A 160 -21.80 -4.35 3.38
CA SER A 160 -20.72 -5.34 3.33
C SER A 160 -21.04 -6.46 2.30
N PRO A 161 -20.08 -6.85 1.45
CA PRO A 161 -20.31 -7.84 0.40
C PRO A 161 -20.66 -9.21 0.98
N GLN A 162 -21.87 -9.68 0.67
CA GLN A 162 -22.41 -10.94 1.23
C GLN A 162 -21.56 -12.17 0.89
N SER A 163 -20.94 -12.23 -0.29
CA SER A 163 -20.03 -13.33 -0.66
C SER A 163 -18.83 -13.45 0.27
N LEU A 164 -18.23 -12.32 0.67
CA LEU A 164 -17.11 -12.32 1.63
C LEU A 164 -17.59 -12.68 3.03
N VAL A 165 -18.78 -12.23 3.43
CA VAL A 165 -19.37 -12.61 4.72
C VAL A 165 -19.57 -14.12 4.77
N THR A 166 -20.19 -14.71 3.75
CA THR A 166 -20.37 -16.17 3.63
C THR A 166 -19.04 -16.93 3.65
N TYR A 167 -18.07 -16.50 2.83
CA TYR A 167 -16.75 -17.14 2.80
C TYR A 167 -16.04 -17.04 4.16
N SER A 168 -16.23 -15.94 4.89
CA SER A 168 -15.71 -15.78 6.25
C SER A 168 -16.34 -16.73 7.26
N GLU A 169 -17.44 -17.40 6.94
CA GLU A 169 -18.05 -18.42 7.79
C GLU A 169 -17.54 -19.84 7.52
N GLU A 170 -16.93 -20.07 6.36
CA GLU A 170 -16.42 -21.37 5.97
C GLU A 170 -15.32 -21.88 6.93
N GLN A 171 -15.23 -23.21 7.04
CA GLN A 171 -14.23 -23.86 7.89
C GLN A 171 -12.81 -23.68 7.34
N LEU A 172 -12.66 -23.63 6.01
CA LEU A 172 -11.38 -23.56 5.32
C LEU A 172 -10.93 -22.12 5.00
N PHE A 173 -11.47 -21.15 5.73
CA PHE A 173 -11.14 -19.74 5.55
C PHE A 173 -9.62 -19.51 5.61
N ASN A 174 -9.10 -18.87 4.57
CA ASN A 174 -7.72 -18.45 4.50
C ASN A 174 -7.54 -17.17 3.68
N LEU A 175 -6.40 -16.49 3.88
CA LEU A 175 -6.07 -15.21 3.23
C LEU A 175 -6.07 -15.28 1.70
N GLN A 176 -5.60 -16.39 1.12
CA GLN A 176 -5.53 -16.52 -0.33
C GLN A 176 -6.93 -16.61 -0.93
N GLY A 177 -7.78 -17.51 -0.41
CA GLY A 177 -9.16 -17.63 -0.89
C GLY A 177 -9.98 -16.36 -0.65
N PHE A 178 -9.70 -15.60 0.43
CA PHE A 178 -10.33 -14.28 0.63
C PHE A 178 -10.01 -13.34 -0.54
N ARG A 179 -8.73 -13.28 -0.94
CA ARG A 179 -8.29 -12.44 -2.05
C ARG A 179 -8.88 -12.91 -3.39
N GLU A 180 -9.02 -14.21 -3.59
CA GLU A 180 -9.68 -14.77 -4.77
C GLU A 180 -11.16 -14.36 -4.85
N GLU A 181 -11.89 -14.39 -3.73
CA GLU A 181 -13.27 -13.88 -3.67
C GLU A 181 -13.38 -12.38 -3.96
N VAL A 182 -12.45 -11.58 -3.43
CA VAL A 182 -12.34 -10.15 -3.78
C VAL A 182 -12.16 -9.95 -5.28
N MET A 183 -11.30 -10.75 -5.93
CA MET A 183 -11.07 -10.67 -7.38
C MET A 183 -12.29 -11.09 -8.20
N LYS A 184 -12.99 -12.17 -7.81
CA LYS A 184 -14.23 -12.61 -8.47
C LYS A 184 -15.29 -11.51 -8.45
N MET A 185 -15.45 -10.83 -7.31
CA MET A 185 -16.36 -9.69 -7.20
C MET A 185 -15.98 -8.56 -8.16
N LYS A 186 -14.71 -8.12 -8.13
CA LYS A 186 -14.20 -7.05 -9.02
C LYS A 186 -14.50 -7.38 -10.50
N LEU A 187 -14.25 -8.61 -10.93
CA LEU A 187 -14.51 -9.08 -12.31
C LEU A 187 -16.00 -9.11 -12.69
N SER A 188 -16.90 -9.45 -11.75
CA SER A 188 -18.34 -9.49 -12.02
C SER A 188 -18.93 -8.10 -12.31
N VAL A 189 -18.39 -7.06 -11.67
CA VAL A 189 -18.78 -5.65 -11.88
C VAL A 189 -18.40 -5.20 -13.30
N PHE A 190 -17.19 -5.53 -13.76
CA PHE A 190 -16.75 -5.22 -15.14
C PHE A 190 -17.62 -5.91 -16.21
N LYS A 191 -18.11 -7.12 -15.96
CA LYS A 191 -18.99 -7.84 -16.91
C LYS A 191 -20.40 -7.25 -16.99
N LYS A 192 -20.94 -6.69 -15.90
CA LYS A 192 -22.25 -6.00 -15.90
C LYS A 192 -22.19 -4.65 -16.65
N GLY A 193 -21.10 -3.89 -16.50
CA GLY A 193 -20.91 -2.61 -17.20
C GLY A 193 -20.85 -2.70 -18.73
N LYS A 194 -20.53 -3.87 -19.30
CA LYS A 194 -20.50 -4.11 -20.76
C LYS A 194 -21.87 -4.45 -21.38
N LYS A 195 -22.88 -4.81 -20.58
CA LYS A 195 -24.19 -5.26 -21.11
C LYS A 195 -25.26 -4.16 -21.30
N THR A 196 -24.96 -2.89 -20.98
CA THR A 196 -25.93 -1.78 -21.07
C THR A 196 -25.73 -0.85 -22.28
N LYS A 197 -25.03 -1.29 -23.33
CA LYS A 197 -24.94 -0.56 -24.62
C LYS A 197 -25.46 -1.41 -25.78
N GLU A 198 -26.75 -1.74 -25.76
CA GLU A 198 -27.44 -2.14 -27.01
C GLU A 198 -28.96 -1.96 -26.89
N LYS A 199 -29.42 -0.79 -27.34
CA LYS A 199 -30.66 -0.57 -28.12
C LYS A 199 -30.75 0.93 -28.44
N ALA A 200 -30.18 1.31 -29.58
CA ALA A 200 -30.39 2.62 -30.19
C ALA A 200 -31.53 2.52 -31.22
N LYS A 201 -32.45 3.48 -31.21
CA LYS A 201 -33.30 3.89 -32.33
C LYS A 201 -33.68 5.38 -32.13
N PRO A 202 -34.02 6.12 -33.20
CA PRO A 202 -33.16 7.19 -33.71
C PRO A 202 -33.72 8.60 -33.46
N PHE A 203 -32.79 9.54 -33.32
CA PHE A 203 -32.80 10.96 -33.72
C PHE A 203 -34.13 11.72 -33.95
N CYS A 204 -34.32 12.81 -33.20
CA CYS A 204 -34.98 14.05 -33.64
C CYS A 204 -34.23 15.27 -33.05
N LEU A 205 -34.02 16.31 -33.86
CA LEU A 205 -33.34 17.58 -33.52
C LEU A 205 -34.33 18.65 -33.02
N GLU A 206 -33.97 19.23 -31.86
CA GLU A 206 -34.00 20.66 -31.44
C GLU A 206 -35.35 21.42 -31.31
N PRO A 207 -35.44 22.57 -30.57
CA PRO A 207 -34.43 23.32 -29.81
C PRO A 207 -34.82 23.78 -28.36
N GLU A 208 -33.84 24.35 -27.67
CA GLU A 208 -33.88 25.34 -26.55
C GLU A 208 -34.51 24.96 -25.19
N VAL A 209 -33.68 25.00 -24.13
CA VAL A 209 -33.59 26.12 -23.17
C VAL A 209 -32.31 25.97 -22.34
N SER A 210 -31.55 27.06 -22.30
CA SER A 210 -30.30 27.29 -21.59
C SER A 210 -30.51 27.45 -20.07
N LEU A 211 -29.57 26.94 -19.27
CA LEU A 211 -29.21 27.52 -17.96
C LEU A 211 -27.82 27.01 -17.54
N SER A 212 -26.84 27.88 -17.81
CA SER A 212 -25.63 28.18 -17.04
C SER A 212 -25.15 27.19 -15.96
N GLY A 213 -23.95 26.66 -16.19
CA GLY A 213 -23.05 26.14 -15.17
C GLY A 213 -21.65 26.02 -15.77
N GLU A 214 -20.69 26.77 -15.24
CA GLU A 214 -19.33 26.95 -15.75
C GLU A 214 -18.58 25.62 -15.96
N LEU A 215 -17.88 25.51 -17.09
CA LEU A 215 -16.93 24.44 -17.37
C LEU A 215 -15.72 24.52 -16.40
N PRO A 216 -15.34 23.43 -15.72
CA PRO A 216 -14.05 23.38 -15.02
C PRO A 216 -12.91 23.40 -16.04
N ASN A 217 -11.98 24.30 -15.82
CA ASN A 217 -10.81 24.56 -16.64
C ASN A 217 -10.01 23.27 -16.94
N GLU A 218 -9.75 23.01 -18.23
CA GLU A 218 -9.03 21.82 -18.74
C GLU A 218 -7.59 21.71 -18.19
N ALA A 219 -7.05 22.81 -17.65
CA ALA A 219 -5.76 22.87 -16.95
C ALA A 219 -5.78 22.24 -15.54
N GLU A 220 -6.94 22.22 -14.85
CA GLU A 220 -7.11 21.64 -13.51
C GLU A 220 -7.36 20.12 -13.56
N ALA A 221 -7.97 19.65 -14.64
CA ALA A 221 -8.15 18.21 -14.91
C ALA A 221 -6.81 17.50 -15.13
N LYS A 222 -5.84 18.15 -15.80
CA LYS A 222 -4.49 17.59 -16.00
C LYS A 222 -3.65 17.58 -14.72
N THR A 223 -3.77 18.60 -13.88
CA THR A 223 -3.01 18.70 -12.61
C THR A 223 -3.53 17.74 -11.54
N SER A 224 -4.84 17.46 -11.50
CA SER A 224 -5.43 16.47 -10.60
C SER A 224 -5.11 15.02 -11.00
N PHE A 225 -4.98 14.74 -12.31
CA PHE A 225 -4.55 13.42 -12.79
C PHE A 225 -3.08 13.12 -12.45
N LEU A 226 -2.18 14.11 -12.55
CA LEU A 226 -0.77 13.97 -12.18
C LEU A 226 -0.53 13.85 -10.65
N LYS A 227 -1.51 14.22 -9.83
CA LYS A 227 -1.46 14.03 -8.37
C LYS A 227 -1.79 12.61 -7.91
N ARG A 228 -2.40 11.76 -8.76
CA ARG A 228 -2.80 10.38 -8.42
C ARG A 228 -1.79 9.27 -8.77
N LEU A 229 -0.64 9.60 -9.35
CA LEU A 229 0.40 8.61 -9.60
C LEU A 229 1.25 8.35 -8.35
N THR A 230 1.27 7.09 -7.90
CA THR A 230 2.13 6.62 -6.81
C THR A 230 3.61 6.88 -7.14
N LEU A 231 4.46 7.10 -6.13
CA LEU A 231 5.87 7.50 -6.31
C LEU A 231 6.65 6.57 -7.27
N LYS A 232 6.29 5.27 -7.32
CA LYS A 232 6.82 4.30 -8.30
C LYS A 232 6.41 4.63 -9.74
N GLN A 233 5.16 5.01 -9.98
CA GLN A 233 4.68 5.39 -11.30
C GLN A 233 5.31 6.71 -11.78
N LYS A 234 5.55 7.69 -10.89
CA LYS A 234 6.23 8.94 -11.27
C LYS A 234 7.68 8.72 -11.71
N VAL A 235 8.41 7.85 -11.01
CA VAL A 235 9.81 7.51 -11.36
C VAL A 235 9.86 6.71 -12.66
N MET A 236 8.94 5.75 -12.85
CA MET A 236 8.88 4.93 -14.07
C MET A 236 8.47 5.75 -15.31
N VAL A 237 7.50 6.65 -15.17
CA VAL A 237 7.09 7.59 -16.25
C VAL A 237 8.21 8.59 -16.55
N GLY A 238 8.89 9.11 -15.52
CA GLY A 238 10.03 10.01 -15.68
C GLY A 238 11.20 9.37 -16.44
N PHE A 239 11.53 8.11 -16.13
CA PHE A 239 12.57 7.36 -16.84
C PHE A 239 12.22 7.14 -18.32
N GLY A 240 10.97 6.76 -18.61
CA GLY A 240 10.51 6.59 -20.00
C GLY A 240 10.58 7.88 -20.82
N LEU A 241 10.18 9.02 -20.25
CA LEU A 241 10.27 10.33 -20.90
C LEU A 241 11.73 10.75 -21.13
N PHE A 242 12.60 10.53 -20.15
CA PHE A 242 14.03 10.83 -20.28
C PHE A 242 14.69 10.00 -21.40
N GLN A 243 14.30 8.73 -21.55
CA GLN A 243 14.83 7.86 -22.60
C GLN A 243 14.34 8.27 -24.00
N ILE A 244 13.10 8.76 -24.12
CA ILE A 244 12.59 9.33 -25.36
C ILE A 244 13.37 10.61 -25.71
N ILE A 245 13.64 11.48 -24.73
CA ILE A 245 14.42 12.71 -24.95
C ILE A 245 15.84 12.40 -25.42
N ILE A 246 16.54 11.45 -24.78
CA ILE A 246 17.88 11.01 -25.23
C ILE A 246 17.83 10.49 -26.67
N SER A 247 16.80 9.71 -27.01
CA SER A 247 16.65 9.14 -28.35
C SER A 247 16.44 10.23 -29.42
N VAL A 248 15.63 11.25 -29.12
CA VAL A 248 15.40 12.40 -30.00
C VAL A 248 16.68 13.24 -30.16
N VAL A 249 17.40 13.50 -29.07
CA VAL A 249 18.67 14.24 -29.10
C VAL A 249 19.72 13.49 -29.93
N LEU A 250 19.78 12.17 -29.85
CA LEU A 250 20.66 11.33 -30.67
C LEU A 250 20.35 11.44 -32.17
N LEU A 251 19.06 11.44 -32.53
CA LEU A 251 18.60 11.58 -33.91
C LEU A 251 18.93 12.97 -34.48
N LEU A 252 18.80 14.03 -33.68
CA LEU A 252 19.14 15.40 -34.07
C LEU A 252 20.65 15.62 -34.21
N LEU A 253 21.46 14.93 -33.39
CA LEU A 253 22.93 14.99 -33.46
C LEU A 253 23.51 14.02 -34.51
N SER A 254 22.69 13.15 -35.11
CA SER A 254 23.13 12.21 -36.15
C SER A 254 23.87 12.86 -37.34
N PRO A 255 23.54 14.08 -37.83
CA PRO A 255 24.26 14.71 -38.93
C PRO A 255 25.66 15.20 -38.51
N TRP A 256 25.80 15.63 -37.26
CA TRP A 256 27.08 16.08 -36.69
C TRP A 256 27.98 14.89 -36.33
N LEU A 257 27.40 13.77 -35.87
CA LEU A 257 28.14 12.53 -35.60
C LEU A 257 28.73 11.88 -36.85
N ASN A 258 28.07 12.00 -38.01
CA ASN A 258 28.60 11.55 -39.30
C ASN A 258 29.90 12.26 -39.72
N SER A 259 30.24 13.40 -39.10
CA SER A 259 31.48 14.14 -39.35
C SER A 259 32.68 13.62 -38.54
N LEU A 260 32.49 12.74 -37.54
CA LEU A 260 33.53 12.35 -36.58
C LEU A 260 34.29 11.04 -36.91
N GLY A 261 34.00 10.38 -38.03
CA GLY A 261 34.76 9.20 -38.51
C GLY A 261 33.90 7.96 -38.80
N THR A 262 34.54 6.86 -39.21
CA THR A 262 33.90 5.68 -39.81
C THR A 262 32.65 5.20 -39.07
N THR A 263 31.56 5.07 -39.83
CA THR A 263 30.16 4.94 -39.36
C THR A 263 29.87 3.76 -38.44
N LEU A 264 30.75 2.75 -38.34
CA LEU A 264 30.49 1.58 -37.50
C LEU A 264 31.11 1.69 -36.10
N THR A 265 32.36 2.16 -35.99
CA THR A 265 33.10 2.21 -34.71
C THR A 265 32.63 3.37 -33.84
N THR A 266 32.36 4.54 -34.44
CA THR A 266 31.90 5.73 -33.73
C THR A 266 30.50 5.54 -33.14
N TYR A 267 29.58 4.95 -33.90
CA TYR A 267 28.23 4.67 -33.43
C TYR A 267 28.21 3.50 -32.44
N GLY A 268 29.02 2.47 -32.64
CA GLY A 268 29.16 1.36 -31.69
C GLY A 268 29.68 1.80 -30.33
N GLY A 269 30.70 2.66 -30.30
CA GLY A 269 31.23 3.23 -29.05
C GLY A 269 30.22 4.11 -28.33
N LEU A 270 29.45 4.92 -29.07
CA LEU A 270 28.41 5.78 -28.51
C LEU A 270 27.26 4.96 -27.89
N VAL A 271 26.82 3.90 -28.56
CA VAL A 271 25.77 2.99 -28.04
C VAL A 271 26.25 2.30 -26.76
N LEU A 272 27.50 1.84 -26.71
CA LEU A 272 28.11 1.26 -25.50
C LEU A 272 28.17 2.27 -24.34
N LEU A 273 28.54 3.52 -24.63
CA LEU A 273 28.58 4.58 -23.63
C LEU A 273 27.19 4.90 -23.06
N ILE A 274 26.18 5.01 -23.92
CA ILE A 274 24.79 5.24 -23.52
C ILE A 274 24.26 4.05 -22.71
N MET A 275 24.57 2.83 -23.12
CA MET A 275 24.21 1.62 -22.39
C MET A 275 24.87 1.59 -21.01
N ALA A 276 26.14 1.97 -20.89
CA ALA A 276 26.85 2.06 -19.62
C ALA A 276 26.26 3.14 -18.70
N ILE A 277 25.93 4.32 -19.24
CA ILE A 277 25.27 5.42 -18.50
C ILE A 277 23.89 4.98 -18.03
N ASN A 278 23.11 4.29 -18.89
CA ASN A 278 21.81 3.74 -18.52
C ASN A 278 21.94 2.71 -17.38
N LEU A 279 22.91 1.79 -17.45
CA LEU A 279 23.17 0.83 -16.37
C LEU A 279 23.58 1.52 -15.05
N LEU A 280 24.36 2.60 -15.13
CA LEU A 280 24.81 3.37 -13.96
C LEU A 280 23.66 4.17 -13.32
N LEU A 281 22.81 4.81 -14.14
CA LEU A 281 21.58 5.46 -13.70
C LEU A 281 20.62 4.46 -13.05
N LEU A 282 20.50 3.26 -13.61
CA LEU A 282 19.65 2.20 -13.07
C LEU A 282 20.17 1.71 -11.71
N ARG A 283 21.50 1.57 -11.57
CA ARG A 283 22.15 1.26 -10.28
C ARG A 283 21.97 2.39 -9.26
N PHE A 284 22.07 3.65 -9.68
CA PHE A 284 21.86 4.82 -8.80
C PHE A 284 20.40 4.93 -8.33
N LEU A 285 19.44 4.68 -9.22
CA LEU A 285 18.02 4.61 -8.89
C LEU A 285 17.71 3.44 -7.94
N SER A 286 18.34 2.28 -8.15
CA SER A 286 18.21 1.11 -7.26
C SER A 286 18.73 1.39 -5.84
N LEU A 287 19.81 2.17 -5.71
CA LEU A 287 20.36 2.58 -4.41
C LEU A 287 19.51 3.63 -3.69
N LYS A 288 18.93 4.59 -4.43
CA LYS A 288 18.11 5.67 -3.86
C LYS A 288 16.64 5.24 -3.61
N TYR A 289 16.16 4.24 -4.34
CA TYR A 289 14.81 3.69 -4.22
C TYR A 289 14.89 2.14 -4.23
N PRO A 290 14.95 1.48 -3.05
CA PRO A 290 15.15 0.02 -2.94
C PRO A 290 13.98 -0.84 -3.46
N TYR A 291 13.04 -0.23 -4.19
CA TYR A 291 11.88 -0.85 -4.81
C TYR A 291 12.06 -1.21 -6.29
N PHE A 292 13.19 -0.85 -6.89
CA PHE A 292 13.58 -1.24 -8.25
C PHE A 292 14.63 -2.35 -8.15
N LYS A 293 14.17 -3.60 -8.06
CA LYS A 293 14.95 -4.78 -8.46
C LYS A 293 14.38 -5.26 -9.78
N LEU A 294 15.22 -5.26 -10.83
CA LEU A 294 15.02 -6.14 -11.98
C LEU A 294 15.19 -7.59 -11.52
#